data_AF-A0AB36IJH1-F1
#
_entry.id   AF-A0AB36IJH1-F1
#
_cell.length_a   1.000
_cell.length_b   1.000
_cell.length_c   1.000
_cell.angle_alpha   90.00
_cell.angle_beta   90.00
_cell.angle_gamma   90.00
#
_symmetry.space_group_name_H-M   'P 1'
#
loop_
_entity.id
_entity.type
_entity.pdbx_description
1 polymer ?
#
loop_
_entity_poly.entity_id
_entity_poly.type
_entity_poly.pdbx_seq_one_letter_code
_entity_poly.pdbx_strand_id
1 'polypeptide(L)'
;MLGLSRRKFAMLAALTAGVVGVVATGCSTLAEPETIDNPVFIGISIDPIKNLSPNHAANLFALSADGSGGIFQELAPTYFPSIHRLGNGFIAPDRDSLVVVDASLKEVYRHEMARLGVGMQTQSARSPLHKSVAFSFNEGTAEAPYRHRIVSATEKTSASAMTDQRHFALTACDDGSTRWVEYFPDRGMEDPMGPGSARIVTLQADGELSEIDVEWNFPDRPSAPIILSCEDPSAYIVSEEDIIYVKDEVSPAESIGKLRAYETPDRARFDTVSGEDYFAFTSTGMLTRINIPQAKIVYAQSIDLYGKHPVSITFDSDRAYVVTSGDSGESLLEIDLNDPTCTSDQLSLTGFNQLLTARKPKPEPSIIIETILPIDPNYSLGCKS
;
A
#
# COMPACT_ATOMS: atom_id res chain seq x y z
N MET A 1 -24.01 -51.58 -73.09
CA MET A 1 -23.06 -50.68 -73.78
C MET A 1 -23.63 -49.28 -73.75
N LEU A 2 -22.78 -48.31 -73.38
CA LEU A 2 -22.78 -46.85 -73.63
C LEU A 2 -24.12 -46.14 -73.92
N GLY A 3 -24.41 -44.96 -73.37
CA GLY A 3 -23.53 -43.95 -72.80
C GLY A 3 -24.30 -42.63 -72.59
N LEU A 4 -23.65 -41.73 -71.85
CA LEU A 4 -24.13 -40.45 -71.34
C LEU A 4 -24.57 -39.44 -72.41
N SER A 5 -25.50 -38.57 -72.01
CA SER A 5 -25.69 -37.21 -72.55
C SER A 5 -25.98 -36.24 -71.41
N ARG A 6 -25.22 -35.13 -71.35
CA ARG A 6 -25.47 -33.85 -70.65
C ARG A 6 -24.14 -33.06 -70.68
N ARG A 7 -24.05 -31.73 -70.79
CA ARG A 7 -24.95 -30.63 -71.10
C ARG A 7 -24.02 -29.41 -71.35
N LYS A 8 -24.50 -28.46 -72.14
CA LYS A 8 -23.92 -27.15 -72.49
C LYS A 8 -23.56 -26.31 -71.26
N PHE A 9 -22.64 -25.36 -71.39
CA PHE A 9 -22.89 -23.91 -71.15
C PHE A 9 -21.70 -23.07 -71.65
N ALA A 10 -22.01 -22.02 -72.42
CA ALA A 10 -21.05 -21.05 -72.96
C ALA A 10 -20.97 -19.84 -72.02
N MET A 11 -19.74 -19.33 -71.82
CA MET A 11 -19.41 -18.17 -71.00
C MET A 11 -19.95 -16.86 -71.59
N LEU A 12 -20.51 -16.02 -70.73
CA LEU A 12 -20.74 -14.60 -70.98
C LEU A 12 -19.70 -13.81 -70.20
N ALA A 13 -18.88 -13.03 -70.89
CA ALA A 13 -17.95 -12.08 -70.29
C ALA A 13 -18.70 -10.79 -69.90
N ALA A 14 -18.48 -10.32 -68.68
CA ALA A 14 -18.91 -8.98 -68.25
C ALA A 14 -17.72 -8.28 -67.58
N LEU A 15 -17.28 -7.19 -68.21
CA LEU A 15 -16.36 -6.20 -67.66
C LEU A 15 -16.98 -5.57 -66.40
N THR A 16 -16.23 -5.51 -65.31
CA THR A 16 -16.40 -4.50 -64.27
C THR A 16 -15.04 -3.90 -63.94
N ALA A 17 -14.92 -2.60 -64.19
CA ALA A 17 -13.77 -1.78 -63.87
C ALA A 17 -14.03 -1.07 -62.53
N GLY A 18 -12.97 -0.96 -61.71
CA GLY A 18 -12.75 0.15 -60.78
C GLY A 18 -13.54 0.12 -59.46
N VAL A 19 -12.85 -0.14 -58.35
CA VAL A 19 -12.40 0.86 -57.35
C VAL A 19 -11.45 0.10 -56.42
N VAL A 20 -10.14 0.32 -56.57
CA VAL A 20 -9.17 -0.04 -55.53
C VAL A 20 -9.20 1.10 -54.53
N GLY A 21 -10.03 0.96 -53.50
CA GLY A 21 -9.93 1.81 -52.32
C GLY A 21 -8.63 1.46 -51.62
N VAL A 22 -7.60 2.28 -51.78
CA VAL A 22 -6.44 2.27 -50.91
C VAL A 22 -6.95 2.72 -49.55
N VAL A 23 -7.28 1.75 -48.69
CA VAL A 23 -7.40 2.01 -47.26
C VAL A 23 -5.98 2.35 -46.83
N ALA A 24 -5.69 3.64 -46.69
CA ALA A 24 -4.56 4.09 -45.90
C ALA A 24 -4.86 3.64 -44.46
N THR A 25 -4.47 2.41 -44.14
CA THR A 25 -4.16 2.02 -42.77
C THR A 25 -3.06 2.97 -42.36
N GLY A 26 -3.43 4.07 -41.72
CA GLY A 26 -2.50 4.82 -40.90
C GLY A 26 -1.97 3.82 -39.90
N CYS A 27 -0.76 3.31 -40.13
CA CYS A 27 0.04 2.77 -39.06
C CYS A 27 0.27 3.96 -38.14
N SER A 28 -0.63 4.15 -37.18
CA SER A 28 -0.28 4.77 -35.92
C SER A 28 0.84 3.89 -35.39
N THR A 29 2.08 4.34 -35.60
CA THR A 29 3.21 3.90 -34.80
C THR A 29 2.71 3.95 -33.36
N LEU A 30 2.64 2.79 -32.69
CA LEU A 30 2.51 2.78 -31.24
C LEU A 30 3.61 3.71 -30.76
N ALA A 31 3.22 4.84 -30.16
CA ALA A 31 4.18 5.70 -29.52
C ALA A 31 4.92 4.82 -28.52
N GLU A 32 6.23 4.70 -28.68
CA GLU A 32 7.03 4.03 -27.66
C GLU A 32 6.73 4.70 -26.33
N PRO A 33 6.47 3.93 -25.25
CA PRO A 33 6.24 4.50 -23.94
C PRO A 33 7.40 5.44 -23.63
N GLU A 34 7.09 6.71 -23.38
CA GLU A 34 8.11 7.68 -23.02
C GLU A 34 8.66 7.27 -21.65
N THR A 35 9.99 7.16 -21.56
CA THR A 35 10.66 6.77 -20.33
C THR A 35 10.93 7.99 -19.49
N ILE A 36 10.79 7.88 -18.17
CA ILE A 36 11.23 8.93 -17.25
C ILE A 36 12.75 8.92 -17.26
N ASP A 37 13.38 10.06 -17.52
CA ASP A 37 14.82 10.20 -17.51
C ASP A 37 15.35 10.07 -16.08
N ASN A 38 16.14 9.02 -15.81
CA ASN A 38 16.77 8.75 -14.52
C ASN A 38 15.77 8.86 -13.33
N PRO A 39 14.76 7.98 -13.27
CA PRO A 39 13.80 8.02 -12.18
C PRO A 39 14.51 7.75 -10.85
N VAL A 40 14.13 8.51 -9.84
CA VAL A 40 14.70 8.45 -8.49
C VAL A 40 13.65 8.08 -7.46
N PHE A 41 12.40 8.46 -7.67
CA PHE A 41 11.28 8.08 -6.83
C PHE A 41 10.27 7.25 -7.59
N ILE A 42 9.59 6.38 -6.86
CA ILE A 42 8.40 5.65 -7.29
C ILE A 42 7.30 5.88 -6.26
N GLY A 43 6.07 5.93 -6.73
CA GLY A 43 4.92 6.04 -5.85
C GLY A 43 3.65 5.48 -6.46
N ILE A 44 2.61 5.46 -5.62
CA ILE A 44 1.25 5.16 -6.04
C ILE A 44 0.36 6.36 -5.72
N SER A 45 -0.47 6.72 -6.69
CA SER A 45 -1.42 7.80 -6.57
C SER A 45 -2.81 7.33 -6.98
N ILE A 46 -3.84 8.05 -6.56
CA ILE A 46 -5.22 7.74 -6.92
C ILE A 46 -5.91 8.97 -7.49
N ASP A 47 -6.87 8.74 -8.36
CA ASP A 47 -7.85 9.76 -8.71
C ASP A 47 -8.62 10.20 -7.44
N PRO A 48 -9.19 11.41 -7.39
CA PRO A 48 -9.95 11.90 -6.24
C PRO A 48 -11.28 11.13 -6.08
N ILE A 49 -11.30 10.07 -5.28
CA ILE A 49 -12.47 9.20 -5.22
C ILE A 49 -13.46 9.65 -4.12
N LYS A 50 -14.66 10.08 -4.52
CA LYS A 50 -15.86 10.06 -3.65
C LYS A 50 -16.54 8.68 -3.63
N ASN A 51 -16.62 8.04 -4.79
CA ASN A 51 -17.15 6.70 -5.01
C ASN A 51 -16.25 5.98 -6.02
N LEU A 52 -15.86 4.72 -5.74
CA LEU A 52 -15.11 3.91 -6.71
C LEU A 52 -15.90 3.79 -8.00
N SER A 53 -15.26 4.14 -9.10
CA SER A 53 -15.79 4.06 -10.44
C SER A 53 -14.80 3.28 -11.30
N PRO A 54 -15.25 2.44 -12.23
CA PRO A 54 -14.38 1.81 -13.22
C PRO A 54 -13.59 2.81 -14.09
N ASN A 55 -13.99 4.08 -14.09
CA ASN A 55 -13.29 5.16 -14.81
C ASN A 55 -12.16 5.79 -14.00
N HIS A 56 -12.02 5.45 -12.71
CA HIS A 56 -10.90 5.87 -11.89
C HIS A 56 -9.80 4.82 -11.92
N ALA A 57 -8.59 5.21 -11.57
CA ALA A 57 -7.45 4.33 -11.45
C ALA A 57 -6.61 4.68 -10.21
N ALA A 58 -5.96 3.65 -9.66
CA ALA A 58 -4.69 3.86 -8.99
C ALA A 58 -3.59 3.93 -10.07
N ASN A 59 -2.52 4.67 -9.82
CA ASN A 59 -1.48 4.95 -10.81
C ASN A 59 -0.12 4.75 -10.17
N LEU A 60 0.69 3.87 -10.76
CA LEU A 60 2.12 3.87 -10.49
C LEU A 60 2.77 5.00 -11.27
N PHE A 61 3.43 5.88 -10.53
CA PHE A 61 4.17 7.00 -11.08
C PHE A 61 5.62 6.92 -10.64
N ALA A 62 6.49 7.58 -11.39
CA ALA A 62 7.86 7.80 -10.98
C ALA A 62 8.26 9.25 -11.23
N LEU A 63 9.25 9.71 -10.48
CA LEU A 63 9.78 11.07 -10.54
C LEU A 63 11.30 11.05 -10.60
N SER A 64 11.86 12.00 -11.33
CA SER A 64 13.29 12.33 -11.35
C SER A 64 13.67 13.16 -10.10
N ALA A 65 14.97 13.38 -9.90
CA ALA A 65 15.48 14.13 -8.75
C ALA A 65 14.99 15.59 -8.65
N ASP A 66 14.55 16.19 -9.76
CA ASP A 66 13.99 17.54 -9.80
C ASP A 66 12.47 17.58 -9.49
N GLY A 67 11.87 16.41 -9.19
CA GLY A 67 10.46 16.27 -8.87
C GLY A 67 9.53 16.21 -10.09
N SER A 68 10.07 16.25 -11.32
CA SER A 68 9.29 16.01 -12.54
C SER A 68 9.10 14.52 -12.81
N GLY A 69 8.00 14.13 -13.45
CA GLY A 69 7.78 12.72 -13.78
C GLY A 69 6.45 12.44 -14.46
N GLY A 70 5.93 11.23 -14.25
CA GLY A 70 4.70 10.77 -14.88
C GLY A 70 4.22 9.39 -14.47
N ILE A 71 3.00 9.06 -14.89
CA ILE A 71 2.36 7.77 -14.71
C ILE A 71 2.87 6.82 -15.78
N PHE A 72 3.52 5.73 -15.35
CA PHE A 72 4.02 4.69 -16.24
C PHE A 72 3.11 3.46 -16.31
N GLN A 73 2.25 3.25 -15.30
CA GLN A 73 1.30 2.14 -15.27
C GLN A 73 0.01 2.53 -14.53
N GLU A 74 -1.13 2.30 -15.18
CA GLU A 74 -2.45 2.39 -14.53
C GLU A 74 -2.81 1.03 -13.93
N LEU A 75 -3.38 1.08 -12.73
CA LEU A 75 -3.89 -0.06 -11.97
C LEU A 75 -5.39 0.12 -11.72
N ALA A 76 -6.04 -0.93 -11.25
CA ALA A 76 -7.44 -0.85 -10.86
C ALA A 76 -7.70 0.22 -9.78
N PRO A 77 -8.90 0.81 -9.74
CA PRO A 77 -9.27 1.74 -8.69
C PRO A 77 -9.31 1.03 -7.34
N THR A 78 -8.55 1.55 -6.38
CA THR A 78 -8.46 1.08 -5.00
C THR A 78 -8.53 2.29 -4.08
N TYR A 79 -9.31 2.22 -3.00
CA TYR A 79 -9.19 3.20 -1.93
C TYR A 79 -7.92 2.92 -1.13
N PHE A 80 -7.18 3.98 -0.86
CA PHE A 80 -6.02 3.95 0.03
C PHE A 80 -4.97 2.89 -0.39
N PRO A 81 -4.60 2.76 -1.67
CA PRO A 81 -3.58 1.82 -2.07
C PRO A 81 -2.23 2.25 -1.52
N SER A 82 -1.32 1.29 -1.42
CA SER A 82 0.06 1.53 -1.03
C SER A 82 0.99 0.72 -1.92
N ILE A 83 2.22 1.20 -2.08
CA ILE A 83 3.32 0.49 -2.72
C ILE A 83 4.40 0.20 -1.68
N HIS A 84 4.96 -1.00 -1.70
CA HIS A 84 6.01 -1.41 -0.75
C HIS A 84 7.22 -1.98 -1.49
N ARG A 85 8.40 -1.88 -0.88
CA ARG A 85 9.59 -2.61 -1.34
C ARG A 85 9.37 -4.11 -1.23
N LEU A 86 9.78 -4.84 -2.25
CA LEU A 86 9.80 -6.30 -2.27
C LEU A 86 11.04 -6.79 -3.01
N GLY A 87 12.01 -7.29 -2.26
CA GLY A 87 13.35 -7.63 -2.72
C GLY A 87 14.02 -6.43 -3.39
N ASN A 88 14.34 -6.57 -4.68
CA ASN A 88 14.94 -5.49 -5.49
C ASN A 88 13.89 -4.64 -6.26
N GLY A 89 12.60 -4.88 -6.03
CA GLY A 89 11.51 -4.20 -6.72
C GLY A 89 10.47 -3.66 -5.74
N PHE A 90 9.26 -3.50 -6.26
CA PHE A 90 8.13 -2.93 -5.56
C PHE A 90 6.85 -3.72 -5.87
N ILE A 91 5.95 -3.79 -4.89
CA ILE A 91 4.68 -4.48 -5.02
C ILE A 91 3.52 -3.54 -4.72
N ALA A 92 2.46 -3.62 -5.54
CA ALA A 92 1.26 -2.80 -5.41
C ALA A 92 -0.02 -3.60 -5.73
N PRO A 93 -1.17 -3.24 -5.14
CA PRO A 93 -2.44 -3.89 -5.41
C PRO A 93 -3.01 -3.54 -6.80
N ASP A 94 -3.61 -4.53 -7.46
CA ASP A 94 -4.38 -4.39 -8.69
C ASP A 94 -5.60 -5.33 -8.65
N ARG A 95 -6.57 -5.15 -9.56
CA ARG A 95 -7.95 -5.67 -9.50
C ARG A 95 -8.09 -7.03 -8.80
N ASP A 96 -7.46 -8.04 -9.37
CA ASP A 96 -7.48 -9.44 -8.94
C ASP A 96 -6.05 -9.96 -8.80
N SER A 97 -5.10 -9.09 -8.45
CA SER A 97 -3.68 -9.45 -8.39
C SER A 97 -2.83 -8.48 -7.58
N LEU A 98 -1.62 -8.89 -7.21
CA LEU A 98 -0.57 -7.96 -6.80
C LEU A 98 0.48 -7.86 -7.91
N VAL A 99 0.81 -6.64 -8.33
CA VAL A 99 1.78 -6.36 -9.39
C VAL A 99 3.14 -6.14 -8.78
N VAL A 100 4.16 -6.80 -9.32
CA VAL A 100 5.55 -6.62 -8.92
C VAL A 100 6.31 -5.93 -10.06
N VAL A 101 6.85 -4.75 -9.76
CA VAL A 101 7.68 -3.97 -10.68
C VAL A 101 9.13 -3.94 -10.20
N ASP A 102 10.10 -4.01 -11.10
CA ASP A 102 11.51 -3.88 -10.76
C ASP A 102 11.94 -2.41 -10.61
N ALA A 103 13.19 -2.19 -10.16
CA ALA A 103 13.78 -0.86 -10.08
C ALA A 103 13.93 -0.14 -11.45
N SER A 104 13.76 -0.86 -12.57
CA SER A 104 13.68 -0.29 -13.92
C SER A 104 12.24 0.05 -14.34
N LEU A 105 11.29 0.03 -13.38
CA LEU A 105 9.87 0.35 -13.55
C LEU A 105 9.14 -0.60 -14.52
N LYS A 106 9.63 -1.83 -14.66
CA LYS A 106 8.98 -2.85 -15.48
C LYS A 106 8.27 -3.87 -14.61
N GLU A 107 7.04 -4.21 -14.99
CA GLU A 107 6.37 -5.37 -14.41
C GLU A 107 7.18 -6.65 -14.71
N VAL A 108 7.62 -7.32 -13.65
CA VAL A 108 8.42 -8.56 -13.73
C VAL A 108 7.64 -9.76 -13.24
N TYR A 109 6.63 -9.56 -12.41
CA TYR A 109 5.80 -10.63 -11.88
C TYR A 109 4.41 -10.12 -11.46
N ARG A 110 3.45 -11.05 -11.36
CA ARG A 110 2.08 -10.77 -10.94
C ARG A 110 1.53 -11.95 -10.13
N HIS A 111 1.12 -11.68 -8.90
CA HIS A 111 0.44 -12.66 -8.06
C HIS A 111 -1.05 -12.63 -8.37
N GLU A 112 -1.54 -13.62 -9.12
CA GLU A 112 -2.96 -13.76 -9.41
C GLU A 112 -3.75 -14.17 -8.16
N MET A 113 -4.79 -13.40 -7.84
CA MET A 113 -5.64 -13.58 -6.65
C MET A 113 -7.10 -13.40 -7.04
N ALA A 114 -7.72 -14.50 -7.42
CA ALA A 114 -9.10 -14.49 -7.89
C ALA A 114 -10.03 -13.85 -6.85
N ARG A 115 -10.79 -12.84 -7.30
CA ARG A 115 -11.74 -12.08 -6.48
C ARG A 115 -11.05 -11.35 -5.33
N LEU A 116 -9.83 -10.86 -5.53
CA LEU A 116 -9.22 -9.92 -4.60
C LEU A 116 -10.02 -8.61 -4.61
N GLY A 117 -10.54 -8.23 -5.79
CA GLY A 117 -11.48 -7.14 -5.97
C GLY A 117 -11.15 -5.91 -5.12
N VAL A 118 -9.91 -5.40 -5.26
CA VAL A 118 -9.18 -4.41 -4.41
C VAL A 118 -9.89 -3.06 -4.21
N GLY A 119 -11.16 -3.07 -3.79
CA GLY A 119 -11.96 -1.86 -3.61
C GLY A 119 -11.41 -1.00 -2.48
N MET A 120 -10.94 -1.60 -1.39
CA MET A 120 -10.41 -0.85 -0.26
C MET A 120 -9.28 -1.62 0.43
N GLN A 121 -8.08 -1.05 0.41
CA GLN A 121 -6.97 -1.50 1.24
C GLN A 121 -7.06 -0.80 2.60
N THR A 122 -7.05 -1.56 3.69
CA THR A 122 -7.19 -1.01 5.05
C THR A 122 -5.86 -0.91 5.77
N GLN A 123 -4.96 -1.87 5.56
CA GLN A 123 -3.63 -1.91 6.16
C GLN A 123 -2.62 -2.55 5.21
N SER A 124 -1.36 -2.28 5.45
CA SER A 124 -0.25 -2.94 4.78
C SER A 124 1.01 -2.87 5.65
N ALA A 125 1.87 -3.85 5.51
CA ALA A 125 3.15 -3.91 6.20
C ALA A 125 4.22 -4.52 5.30
N ARG A 126 5.47 -4.11 5.49
CA ARG A 126 6.63 -4.71 4.83
C ARG A 126 7.53 -5.37 5.86
N SER A 127 8.25 -6.40 5.44
CA SER A 127 9.25 -7.01 6.29
C SER A 127 10.54 -6.16 6.38
N PRO A 128 11.32 -6.31 7.47
CA PRO A 128 12.52 -5.49 7.70
C PRO A 128 13.56 -5.58 6.58
N LEU A 129 13.79 -6.77 6.02
CA LEU A 129 14.70 -6.98 4.89
C LEU A 129 13.97 -7.00 3.53
N HIS A 130 12.72 -6.52 3.49
CA HIS A 130 11.89 -6.40 2.30
C HIS A 130 11.65 -7.72 1.55
N LYS A 131 11.77 -8.88 2.20
CA LYS A 131 11.52 -10.18 1.56
C LYS A 131 10.04 -10.52 1.43
N SER A 132 9.18 -9.88 2.21
CA SER A 132 7.75 -10.06 2.14
C SER A 132 6.99 -8.76 2.41
N VAL A 133 5.75 -8.73 1.95
CA VAL A 133 4.78 -7.66 2.17
C VAL A 133 3.43 -8.28 2.49
N ALA A 134 2.74 -7.68 3.45
CA ALA A 134 1.38 -8.03 3.80
C ALA A 134 0.42 -6.91 3.41
N PHE A 135 -0.75 -7.27 2.90
CA PHE A 135 -1.85 -6.36 2.61
C PHE A 135 -3.13 -6.87 3.26
N SER A 136 -3.96 -5.95 3.72
CA SER A 136 -5.32 -6.25 4.18
C SER A 136 -6.33 -5.50 3.35
N PHE A 137 -7.28 -6.24 2.78
CA PHE A 137 -8.34 -5.70 1.93
C PHE A 137 -9.69 -5.90 2.59
N ASN A 138 -10.49 -4.83 2.64
CA ASN A 138 -11.85 -4.92 3.17
C ASN A 138 -12.75 -5.64 2.14
N GLU A 139 -13.35 -6.75 2.56
CA GLU A 139 -14.37 -7.51 1.81
C GLU A 139 -15.68 -7.57 2.62
N GLY A 140 -15.92 -6.54 3.43
CA GLY A 140 -17.04 -6.43 4.35
C GLY A 140 -18.39 -6.48 3.63
N THR A 141 -19.34 -7.19 4.22
CA THR A 141 -20.76 -7.16 3.81
C THR A 141 -21.64 -6.68 4.97
N ALA A 142 -22.94 -6.51 4.72
CA ALA A 142 -23.87 -6.17 5.80
C ALA A 142 -23.91 -7.26 6.90
N GLU A 143 -23.71 -8.53 6.51
CA GLU A 143 -23.69 -9.68 7.41
C GLU A 143 -22.33 -9.91 8.08
N ALA A 144 -21.25 -9.48 7.44
CA ALA A 144 -19.88 -9.60 7.94
C ALA A 144 -19.12 -8.28 7.74
N PRO A 145 -19.41 -7.23 8.53
CA PRO A 145 -18.91 -5.87 8.29
C PRO A 145 -17.39 -5.74 8.46
N TYR A 146 -16.78 -6.65 9.22
CA TYR A 146 -15.33 -6.68 9.46
C TYR A 146 -14.60 -7.72 8.62
N ARG A 147 -15.25 -8.29 7.60
CA ARG A 147 -14.58 -9.25 6.72
C ARG A 147 -13.40 -8.60 6.00
N HIS A 148 -12.23 -9.20 6.13
CA HIS A 148 -11.02 -8.82 5.42
C HIS A 148 -10.34 -10.03 4.80
N ARG A 149 -9.69 -9.80 3.67
CA ARG A 149 -8.69 -10.72 3.13
C ARG A 149 -7.30 -10.20 3.46
N ILE A 150 -6.56 -11.00 4.20
CA ILE A 150 -5.16 -10.76 4.51
C ILE A 150 -4.33 -11.55 3.52
N VAL A 151 -3.39 -10.87 2.88
CA VAL A 151 -2.54 -11.42 1.83
C VAL A 151 -1.09 -11.22 2.25
N SER A 152 -0.32 -12.30 2.28
CA SER A 152 1.14 -12.28 2.35
C SER A 152 1.71 -12.54 0.96
N ALA A 153 2.72 -11.76 0.55
CA ALA A 153 3.41 -11.92 -0.72
C ALA A 153 4.93 -11.83 -0.53
N THR A 154 5.65 -12.76 -1.14
CA THR A 154 7.09 -12.68 -1.41
C THR A 154 7.30 -12.36 -2.90
N GLU A 155 8.54 -12.24 -3.40
CA GLU A 155 8.79 -12.01 -4.83
C GLU A 155 8.12 -13.03 -5.78
N LYS A 156 7.83 -14.25 -5.31
CA LYS A 156 7.37 -15.36 -6.17
C LYS A 156 6.21 -16.17 -5.63
N THR A 157 5.93 -16.06 -4.34
CA THR A 157 4.85 -16.81 -3.69
C THR A 157 3.90 -15.85 -2.98
N SER A 158 2.67 -16.30 -2.79
CA SER A 158 1.71 -15.57 -1.99
C SER A 158 0.78 -16.53 -1.28
N ALA A 159 0.37 -16.17 -0.08
CA ALA A 159 -0.63 -16.84 0.72
C ALA A 159 -1.73 -15.85 1.10
N SER A 160 -2.94 -16.34 1.38
CA SER A 160 -4.01 -15.47 1.84
C SER A 160 -4.92 -16.18 2.83
N ALA A 161 -5.43 -15.43 3.80
CA ALA A 161 -6.42 -15.87 4.75
C ALA A 161 -7.58 -14.89 4.80
N MET A 162 -8.77 -15.41 5.11
CA MET A 162 -9.95 -14.59 5.39
C MET A 162 -10.10 -14.47 6.91
N THR A 163 -10.44 -13.27 7.38
CA THR A 163 -10.94 -13.06 8.73
C THR A 163 -12.27 -12.33 8.68
N ASP A 164 -13.21 -12.74 9.54
CA ASP A 164 -14.47 -12.03 9.76
C ASP A 164 -14.39 -11.12 11.00
N GLN A 165 -13.23 -11.09 11.65
CA GLN A 165 -12.99 -10.29 12.85
C GLN A 165 -12.38 -8.95 12.49
N ARG A 166 -12.61 -7.98 13.36
CA ARG A 166 -11.88 -6.73 13.30
C ARG A 166 -10.43 -7.03 13.69
N HIS A 167 -9.51 -6.78 12.76
CA HIS A 167 -8.09 -6.95 12.99
C HIS A 167 -7.38 -5.62 13.22
N PHE A 168 -6.29 -5.69 13.98
CA PHE A 168 -5.42 -4.59 14.38
C PHE A 168 -3.98 -5.03 14.21
N ALA A 169 -3.15 -4.08 13.81
CA ALA A 169 -1.80 -4.32 13.37
C ALA A 169 -1.68 -5.36 12.25
N LEU A 170 -0.67 -5.17 11.45
CA LEU A 170 -0.28 -6.10 10.43
C LEU A 170 1.23 -6.08 10.40
N THR A 171 1.85 -7.26 10.47
CA THR A 171 3.30 -7.40 10.41
C THR A 171 3.63 -8.44 9.37
N ALA A 172 4.55 -8.10 8.46
CA ALA A 172 5.12 -9.02 7.49
C ALA A 172 6.53 -9.41 7.93
N CYS A 173 6.86 -10.69 7.86
CA CYS A 173 8.13 -11.23 8.32
C CYS A 173 8.97 -11.75 7.16
N ASP A 174 10.30 -11.69 7.29
CA ASP A 174 11.22 -12.02 6.20
C ASP A 174 11.21 -13.49 5.77
N ASP A 175 10.60 -14.37 6.57
CA ASP A 175 10.32 -15.76 6.25
C ASP A 175 9.04 -15.97 5.41
N GLY A 176 8.31 -14.88 5.12
CA GLY A 176 7.05 -14.88 4.38
C GLY A 176 5.80 -15.04 5.26
N SER A 177 5.96 -15.19 6.58
CA SER A 177 4.83 -15.18 7.50
C SER A 177 4.24 -13.78 7.67
N THR A 178 2.97 -13.71 8.07
CA THR A 178 2.26 -12.48 8.36
C THR A 178 1.47 -12.63 9.66
N ARG A 179 1.55 -11.65 10.54
CA ARG A 179 0.89 -11.65 11.85
C ARG A 179 -0.09 -10.47 11.98
N TRP A 180 -1.21 -10.69 12.66
CA TRP A 180 -2.16 -9.64 13.05
C TRP A 180 -2.84 -9.97 14.37
N VAL A 181 -3.48 -8.98 14.99
CA VAL A 181 -4.33 -9.17 16.18
C VAL A 181 -5.80 -9.13 15.77
N GLU A 182 -6.59 -10.12 16.17
CA GLU A 182 -8.05 -10.09 16.09
C GLU A 182 -8.64 -9.71 17.44
N TYR A 183 -9.69 -8.90 17.43
CA TYR A 183 -10.40 -8.48 18.64
C TYR A 183 -11.82 -9.02 18.69
N PHE A 184 -12.21 -9.51 19.85
CA PHE A 184 -13.51 -10.12 20.12
C PHE A 184 -14.19 -9.36 21.26
N PRO A 185 -15.12 -8.44 20.95
CA PRO A 185 -15.90 -7.75 21.96
C PRO A 185 -16.72 -8.74 22.80
N ASP A 186 -16.89 -8.43 24.09
CA ASP A 186 -17.71 -9.23 25.00
C ASP A 186 -19.15 -9.37 24.51
N ARG A 187 -19.75 -10.52 24.81
CA ARG A 187 -21.11 -10.85 24.34
C ARG A 187 -22.13 -9.84 24.84
N GLY A 188 -22.89 -9.27 23.91
CA GLY A 188 -23.95 -8.29 24.20
C GLY A 188 -23.50 -6.84 24.13
N MET A 189 -22.24 -6.59 23.78
CA MET A 189 -21.76 -5.25 23.46
C MET A 189 -22.22 -4.83 22.07
N GLU A 190 -22.99 -3.74 21.99
CA GLU A 190 -23.34 -3.08 20.72
C GLU A 190 -22.17 -2.26 20.17
N ASP A 191 -21.28 -1.79 21.07
CA ASP A 191 -20.10 -1.00 20.72
C ASP A 191 -18.88 -1.91 20.48
N PRO A 192 -18.30 -1.93 19.26
CA PRO A 192 -17.06 -2.65 18.97
C PRO A 192 -15.81 -2.04 19.64
N MET A 193 -15.96 -1.03 20.48
CA MET A 193 -14.88 -0.40 21.24
C MET A 193 -14.76 -0.85 22.70
N GLY A 194 -15.82 -1.41 23.28
CA GLY A 194 -15.81 -1.80 24.70
C GLY A 194 -15.03 -3.10 24.96
N PRO A 195 -15.13 -3.67 26.18
CA PRO A 195 -14.25 -4.74 26.64
C PRO A 195 -14.35 -6.03 25.83
N GLY A 196 -13.32 -6.85 25.92
CA GLY A 196 -13.23 -8.09 25.17
C GLY A 196 -11.88 -8.80 25.27
N SER A 197 -11.68 -9.76 24.38
CA SER A 197 -10.44 -10.53 24.27
C SER A 197 -9.76 -10.30 22.93
N ALA A 198 -8.49 -10.69 22.85
CA ALA A 198 -7.71 -10.63 21.63
C ALA A 198 -7.05 -11.96 21.31
N ARG A 199 -6.73 -12.16 20.03
CA ARG A 199 -5.97 -13.30 19.53
C ARG A 199 -4.92 -12.81 18.56
N ILE A 200 -3.72 -13.32 18.64
CA ILE A 200 -2.70 -13.10 17.62
C ILE A 200 -2.79 -14.24 16.62
N VAL A 201 -3.00 -13.92 15.36
CA VAL A 201 -3.05 -14.89 14.27
C VAL A 201 -1.79 -14.76 13.42
N THR A 202 -1.23 -15.89 13.02
CA THR A 202 -0.07 -15.96 12.13
C THR A 202 -0.44 -16.78 10.90
N LEU A 203 -0.36 -16.17 9.72
CA LEU A 203 -0.39 -16.84 8.43
C LEU A 203 1.05 -17.17 8.03
N GLN A 204 1.37 -18.45 7.99
CA GLN A 204 2.66 -18.95 7.53
C GLN A 204 2.79 -18.83 6.01
N ALA A 205 4.03 -18.86 5.51
CA ALA A 205 4.31 -18.72 4.07
C ALA A 205 3.72 -19.86 3.21
N ASP A 206 3.47 -21.02 3.80
CA ASP A 206 2.81 -22.17 3.17
C ASP A 206 1.27 -22.10 3.23
N GLY A 207 0.72 -21.08 3.89
CA GLY A 207 -0.71 -20.87 4.05
C GLY A 207 -1.32 -21.48 5.32
N GLU A 208 -0.53 -22.15 6.17
CA GLU A 208 -1.03 -22.62 7.47
C GLU A 208 -1.29 -21.44 8.43
N LEU A 209 -2.32 -21.59 9.26
CA LEU A 209 -2.68 -20.61 10.29
C LEU A 209 -2.33 -21.17 11.66
N SER A 210 -1.71 -20.33 12.50
CA SER A 210 -1.57 -20.57 13.93
C SER A 210 -2.10 -19.39 14.73
N GLU A 211 -2.51 -19.66 15.96
CA GLU A 211 -3.24 -18.73 16.80
C GLU A 211 -2.70 -18.75 18.23
N ILE A 212 -2.59 -17.56 18.83
CA ILE A 212 -2.27 -17.39 20.25
C ILE A 212 -3.42 -16.59 20.86
N ASP A 213 -4.21 -17.22 21.72
CA ASP A 213 -5.20 -16.51 22.52
C ASP A 213 -4.47 -15.67 23.57
N VAL A 214 -4.79 -14.37 23.62
CA VAL A 214 -4.19 -13.47 24.60
C VAL A 214 -4.98 -13.59 25.90
N GLU A 215 -4.38 -14.23 26.92
CA GLU A 215 -4.98 -14.35 28.25
C GLU A 215 -4.94 -13.00 29.00
N TRP A 216 -5.73 -12.04 28.51
CA TRP A 216 -5.91 -10.72 29.07
C TRP A 216 -7.34 -10.25 28.79
N ASN A 217 -8.00 -9.68 29.80
CA ASN A 217 -9.28 -9.03 29.60
C ASN A 217 -9.05 -7.55 29.29
N PHE A 218 -9.26 -7.18 28.04
CA PHE A 218 -9.06 -5.81 27.59
C PHE A 218 -10.26 -4.96 28.04
N PRO A 219 -10.04 -3.87 28.80
CA PRO A 219 -11.13 -2.98 29.21
C PRO A 219 -11.72 -2.23 28.00
N ASP A 220 -10.86 -1.92 27.02
CA ASP A 220 -11.18 -1.33 25.73
C ASP A 220 -10.34 -2.00 24.64
N ARG A 221 -10.80 -1.87 23.38
CA ARG A 221 -10.07 -2.41 22.23
C ARG A 221 -8.59 -1.96 22.20
N PRO A 222 -7.68 -2.80 21.67
CA PRO A 222 -6.30 -2.40 21.43
C PRO A 222 -6.18 -1.13 20.57
N SER A 223 -5.18 -0.32 20.88
CA SER A 223 -4.78 0.88 20.14
C SER A 223 -3.74 0.54 19.06
N ALA A 224 -3.42 1.49 18.17
CA ALA A 224 -2.51 1.28 17.04
C ALA A 224 -1.07 0.82 17.39
N PRO A 225 -0.39 1.28 18.47
CA PRO A 225 0.95 0.82 18.79
C PRO A 225 0.96 -0.63 19.27
N ILE A 226 1.00 -1.56 18.31
CA ILE A 226 1.10 -3.00 18.55
C ILE A 226 2.30 -3.55 17.79
N ILE A 227 3.23 -4.18 18.50
CA ILE A 227 4.35 -4.90 17.90
C ILE A 227 4.05 -6.38 17.91
N LEU A 228 4.16 -7.02 16.75
CA LEU A 228 4.17 -8.47 16.61
C LEU A 228 5.58 -8.87 16.16
N SER A 229 6.29 -9.65 16.98
CA SER A 229 7.67 -10.07 16.67
C SER A 229 7.71 -10.99 15.43
N CYS A 230 8.79 -10.91 14.64
CA CYS A 230 9.04 -11.88 13.56
C CYS A 230 9.99 -13.00 13.98
N GLU A 231 10.69 -12.85 15.10
CA GLU A 231 11.73 -13.80 15.53
C GLU A 231 11.21 -14.80 16.55
N ASP A 232 10.15 -14.43 17.27
CA ASP A 232 9.53 -15.24 18.31
C ASP A 232 8.02 -14.98 18.39
N PRO A 233 7.28 -15.79 19.17
CA PRO A 233 5.84 -15.61 19.33
C PRO A 233 5.44 -14.31 20.05
N SER A 234 6.39 -13.53 20.56
CA SER A 234 6.07 -12.42 21.45
C SER A 234 5.37 -11.26 20.75
N ALA A 235 4.66 -10.46 21.55
CA ALA A 235 3.97 -9.27 21.10
C ALA A 235 3.85 -8.24 22.24
N TYR A 236 3.71 -6.98 21.85
CA TYR A 236 3.39 -5.86 22.74
C TYR A 236 2.10 -5.23 22.24
N ILE A 237 1.05 -5.25 23.05
CA ILE A 237 -0.28 -4.75 22.70
C ILE A 237 -0.63 -3.62 23.64
N VAL A 238 -0.86 -2.41 23.12
CA VAL A 238 -1.27 -1.27 23.94
C VAL A 238 -2.78 -1.17 23.99
N SER A 239 -3.35 -1.12 25.19
CA SER A 239 -4.78 -0.88 25.45
C SER A 239 -4.92 0.20 26.51
N GLU A 240 -5.70 1.23 26.20
CA GLU A 240 -5.70 2.52 26.93
C GLU A 240 -4.28 3.09 27.04
N GLU A 241 -3.67 2.96 28.22
CA GLU A 241 -2.29 3.34 28.51
C GLU A 241 -1.42 2.11 28.83
N ASP A 242 -1.99 0.94 29.12
CA ASP A 242 -1.24 -0.24 29.53
C ASP A 242 -0.59 -0.93 28.32
N ILE A 243 0.68 -1.33 28.49
CA ILE A 243 1.43 -2.14 27.51
C ILE A 243 1.37 -3.58 27.98
N ILE A 244 0.60 -4.38 27.26
CA ILE A 244 0.42 -5.80 27.52
C ILE A 244 1.46 -6.57 26.74
N TYR A 245 2.34 -7.28 27.46
CA TYR A 245 3.33 -8.17 26.88
C TYR A 245 2.77 -9.58 26.80
N VAL A 246 2.80 -10.15 25.60
CA VAL A 246 2.52 -11.55 25.33
C VAL A 246 3.85 -12.20 24.98
N LYS A 247 4.28 -13.18 25.77
CA LYS A 247 5.57 -13.83 25.55
C LYS A 247 5.48 -15.00 24.56
N ASP A 248 4.51 -15.89 24.80
CA ASP A 248 4.29 -17.11 24.05
C ASP A 248 2.85 -17.63 24.26
N GLU A 249 2.52 -18.79 23.70
CA GLU A 249 1.17 -19.38 23.72
C GLU A 249 0.75 -19.96 25.09
N VAL A 250 1.71 -20.17 26.01
CA VAL A 250 1.46 -20.84 27.31
C VAL A 250 1.61 -19.92 28.51
N SER A 251 2.30 -18.79 28.33
CA SER A 251 2.55 -17.82 29.39
C SER A 251 1.38 -16.84 29.47
N PRO A 252 0.89 -16.53 30.69
CA PRO A 252 -0.12 -15.49 30.84
C PRO A 252 0.45 -14.14 30.37
N ALA A 253 -0.41 -13.33 29.75
CA ALA A 253 -0.05 -11.97 29.37
C ALA A 253 0.13 -11.09 30.61
N GLU A 254 1.03 -10.10 30.55
CA GLU A 254 1.34 -9.23 31.68
C GLU A 254 1.39 -7.74 31.25
N SER A 255 0.93 -6.84 32.13
CA SER A 255 1.19 -5.40 31.94
C SER A 255 2.63 -5.09 32.37
N ILE A 256 3.44 -4.60 31.43
CA ILE A 256 4.86 -4.30 31.66
C ILE A 256 5.14 -2.81 31.85
N GLY A 257 4.13 -1.95 31.65
CA GLY A 257 4.30 -0.52 31.77
C GLY A 257 3.10 0.26 31.27
N LYS A 258 3.17 1.58 31.45
CA LYS A 258 2.16 2.52 30.97
C LYS A 258 2.76 3.50 29.98
N LEU A 259 2.19 3.55 28.79
CA LEU A 259 2.50 4.52 27.77
C LEU A 259 1.81 5.85 28.13
N ARG A 260 2.61 6.91 28.23
CA ARG A 260 2.08 8.26 28.44
C ARG A 260 1.26 8.69 27.23
N ALA A 261 0.21 9.47 27.47
CA ALA A 261 -0.56 10.12 26.42
C ALA A 261 0.34 10.88 25.43
N TYR A 262 0.02 10.74 24.14
CA TYR A 262 0.71 11.38 23.02
C TYR A 262 -0.32 11.82 21.97
N GLU A 263 0.09 12.68 21.04
CA GLU A 263 -0.78 13.11 19.94
C GLU A 263 -0.93 11.96 18.95
N THR A 264 -2.13 11.39 18.88
CA THR A 264 -2.43 10.29 17.94
C THR A 264 -2.60 10.85 16.52
N PRO A 265 -2.22 10.08 15.48
CA PRO A 265 -2.50 10.46 14.10
C PRO A 265 -3.99 10.74 13.89
N ASP A 266 -4.31 11.83 13.21
CA ASP A 266 -5.68 12.23 12.87
C ASP A 266 -6.12 11.72 11.48
N ARG A 267 -5.23 10.99 10.80
CA ARG A 267 -5.45 10.37 9.49
C ARG A 267 -4.98 8.92 9.51
N ALA A 268 -5.65 8.08 8.73
CA ALA A 268 -5.22 6.69 8.55
C ALA A 268 -3.85 6.64 7.84
N ARG A 269 -3.02 5.66 8.22
CA ARG A 269 -1.67 5.42 7.66
C ARG A 269 -0.68 6.56 7.88
N PHE A 270 -0.96 7.42 8.86
CA PHE A 270 0.00 8.41 9.35
C PHE A 270 0.84 7.86 10.51
N ASP A 271 0.86 6.55 10.66
CA ASP A 271 1.64 5.82 11.65
C ASP A 271 2.19 4.52 11.09
N THR A 272 3.22 4.01 11.77
CA THR A 272 3.80 2.70 11.48
C THR A 272 4.48 2.12 12.71
N VAL A 273 4.71 0.82 12.67
CA VAL A 273 5.59 0.11 13.61
C VAL A 273 6.82 -0.36 12.84
N SER A 274 8.01 -0.09 13.39
CA SER A 274 9.29 -0.53 12.83
C SER A 274 10.17 -1.02 13.97
N GLY A 275 10.41 -2.34 14.01
CA GLY A 275 11.11 -2.99 15.13
C GLY A 275 10.36 -2.77 16.45
N GLU A 276 11.05 -2.19 17.43
CA GLU A 276 10.49 -1.86 18.76
C GLU A 276 9.83 -0.48 18.84
N ASP A 277 9.86 0.28 17.74
CA ASP A 277 9.39 1.65 17.71
C ASP A 277 8.05 1.77 16.99
N TYR A 278 7.18 2.61 17.53
CA TYR A 278 6.00 3.14 16.87
C TYR A 278 6.22 4.60 16.51
N PHE A 279 5.94 4.92 15.26
CA PHE A 279 6.01 6.28 14.72
C PHE A 279 4.61 6.75 14.41
N ALA A 280 4.30 7.99 14.81
CA ALA A 280 3.04 8.65 14.53
C ALA A 280 3.31 10.07 14.02
N PHE A 281 2.57 10.46 12.99
CA PHE A 281 2.59 11.80 12.43
C PHE A 281 1.18 12.39 12.42
N THR A 282 1.05 13.69 12.62
CA THR A 282 -0.26 14.34 12.67
C THR A 282 -0.39 15.41 11.60
N SER A 283 -1.62 15.79 11.24
CA SER A 283 -1.84 16.83 10.23
C SER A 283 -1.32 18.21 10.63
N THR A 284 -1.00 18.43 11.91
CA THR A 284 -0.37 19.65 12.43
C THR A 284 1.15 19.64 12.28
N GLY A 285 1.74 18.51 11.86
CA GLY A 285 3.19 18.33 11.70
C GLY A 285 3.89 17.77 12.93
N MET A 286 3.19 17.19 13.91
CA MET A 286 3.86 16.53 15.05
C MET A 286 4.32 15.13 14.67
N LEU A 287 5.63 14.86 14.74
CA LEU A 287 6.22 13.53 14.59
C LEU A 287 6.61 12.98 15.97
N THR A 288 6.03 11.85 16.35
CA THR A 288 6.29 11.17 17.62
C THR A 288 6.92 9.80 17.38
N ARG A 289 8.00 9.47 18.11
CA ARG A 289 8.58 8.13 18.18
C ARG A 289 8.43 7.58 19.59
N ILE A 290 7.92 6.36 19.70
CA ILE A 290 7.67 5.67 20.96
C ILE A 290 8.38 4.33 20.91
N ASN A 291 9.28 4.07 21.86
CA ASN A 291 9.75 2.71 22.11
C ASN A 291 8.72 2.02 23.01
N ILE A 292 8.00 1.05 22.45
CA ILE A 292 6.88 0.40 23.13
C ILE A 292 7.36 -0.49 24.28
N PRO A 293 8.38 -1.37 24.12
CA PRO A 293 8.84 -2.22 25.22
C PRO A 293 9.31 -1.44 26.46
N GLN A 294 9.88 -0.25 26.27
CA GLN A 294 10.34 0.62 27.36
C GLN A 294 9.27 1.61 27.85
N ALA A 295 8.07 1.59 27.28
CA ALA A 295 7.00 2.55 27.59
C ALA A 295 7.44 4.02 27.46
N LYS A 296 8.31 4.32 26.48
CA LYS A 296 9.04 5.58 26.42
C LYS A 296 8.78 6.33 25.12
N ILE A 297 8.28 7.55 25.24
CA ILE A 297 8.34 8.54 24.15
C ILE A 297 9.82 8.93 23.97
N VAL A 298 10.41 8.54 22.84
CA VAL A 298 11.80 8.85 22.48
C VAL A 298 11.91 10.32 22.11
N TYR A 299 11.00 10.80 21.27
CA TYR A 299 10.82 12.21 20.95
C TYR A 299 9.38 12.52 20.51
N ALA A 300 9.03 13.80 20.58
CA ALA A 300 7.86 14.40 19.95
C ALA A 300 8.30 15.74 19.35
N GLN A 301 8.44 15.79 18.03
CA GLN A 301 9.07 16.89 17.29
C GLN A 301 8.06 17.54 16.35
N SER A 302 7.90 18.87 16.44
CA SER A 302 7.13 19.62 15.45
C SER A 302 7.98 19.83 14.20
N ILE A 303 7.45 19.41 13.06
CA ILE A 303 8.04 19.52 11.74
C ILE A 303 7.42 20.71 11.01
N ASP A 304 8.26 21.60 10.46
CA ASP A 304 7.79 22.74 9.68
C ASP A 304 7.30 22.29 8.30
N LEU A 305 5.99 22.45 8.06
CA LEU A 305 5.35 22.14 6.79
C LEU A 305 5.21 23.36 5.88
N TYR A 306 5.81 24.50 6.23
CA TYR A 306 5.83 25.73 5.44
C TYR A 306 4.44 26.24 5.07
N GLY A 307 3.49 26.11 6.00
CA GLY A 307 2.09 26.48 5.79
C GLY A 307 1.31 25.55 4.85
N LYS A 308 1.90 24.45 4.39
CA LYS A 308 1.22 23.41 3.62
C LYS A 308 0.61 22.35 4.54
N HIS A 309 -0.35 21.60 4.00
CA HIS A 309 -0.98 20.50 4.73
C HIS A 309 -0.44 19.16 4.24
N PRO A 310 -0.18 18.19 5.14
CA PRO A 310 0.25 16.88 4.71
C PRO A 310 -0.91 16.13 4.04
N VAL A 311 -0.59 15.43 2.97
CA VAL A 311 -1.50 14.61 2.17
C VAL A 311 -1.30 13.14 2.52
N SER A 312 -0.05 12.69 2.49
CA SER A 312 0.37 11.35 2.84
C SER A 312 1.75 11.36 3.49
N ILE A 313 2.07 10.27 4.17
CA ILE A 313 3.40 9.98 4.71
C ILE A 313 3.75 8.54 4.38
N THR A 314 4.97 8.32 3.92
CA THR A 314 5.53 6.99 3.70
C THR A 314 6.72 6.81 4.60
N PHE A 315 6.65 5.89 5.55
CA PHE A 315 7.81 5.49 6.33
C PHE A 315 8.58 4.47 5.52
N ASP A 316 9.88 4.68 5.31
CA ASP A 316 10.78 3.75 4.63
C ASP A 316 12.09 3.61 5.41
N SER A 317 12.25 2.47 6.08
CA SER A 317 13.37 2.17 6.98
C SER A 317 13.55 3.26 8.06
N ASP A 318 14.62 4.03 7.99
CA ASP A 318 14.98 5.10 8.93
C ASP A 318 14.50 6.49 8.49
N ARG A 319 13.62 6.56 7.50
CA ARG A 319 13.16 7.81 6.89
C ARG A 319 11.64 7.88 6.81
N ALA A 320 11.13 9.11 6.81
CA ALA A 320 9.75 9.41 6.44
C ALA A 320 9.70 10.40 5.28
N TYR A 321 8.83 10.10 4.32
CA TYR A 321 8.57 10.90 3.13
C TYR A 321 7.17 11.49 3.22
N VAL A 322 7.07 12.79 3.48
CA VAL A 322 5.79 13.50 3.65
C VAL A 322 5.46 14.25 2.36
N VAL A 323 4.34 13.88 1.74
CA VAL A 323 3.77 14.69 0.66
C VAL A 323 2.89 15.75 1.29
N THR A 324 3.09 17.00 0.88
CA THR A 324 2.32 18.15 1.33
C THR A 324 1.64 18.83 0.15
N SER A 325 0.52 19.50 0.39
CA SER A 325 -0.22 20.26 -0.61
C SER A 325 -0.53 21.67 -0.11
N GLY A 326 -0.48 22.64 -1.02
CA GLY A 326 -0.81 24.04 -0.80
C GLY A 326 -0.99 24.79 -2.12
N ASP A 327 -1.05 26.12 -2.08
CA ASP A 327 -1.32 26.96 -3.26
C ASP A 327 -0.31 26.77 -4.41
N SER A 328 0.93 26.37 -4.08
CA SER A 328 2.00 26.11 -5.05
C SER A 328 1.97 24.69 -5.64
N GLY A 329 0.99 23.86 -5.29
CA GLY A 329 0.92 22.44 -5.66
C GLY A 329 1.53 21.50 -4.61
N GLU A 330 1.75 20.25 -5.02
CA GLU A 330 2.29 19.21 -4.14
C GLU A 330 3.82 19.30 -3.99
N SER A 331 4.32 18.90 -2.83
CA SER A 331 5.76 18.90 -2.53
C SER A 331 6.12 17.75 -1.61
N LEU A 332 7.34 17.23 -1.76
CA LEU A 332 7.91 16.16 -0.95
C LEU A 332 8.88 16.73 0.08
N LEU A 333 8.78 16.24 1.30
CA LEU A 333 9.70 16.48 2.41
C LEU A 333 10.24 15.13 2.89
N GLU A 334 11.56 15.03 3.08
CA GLU A 334 12.20 13.90 3.75
C GLU A 334 12.54 14.27 5.20
N ILE A 335 12.35 13.31 6.11
CA ILE A 335 12.67 13.42 7.53
C ILE A 335 13.49 12.20 7.94
N ASP A 336 14.61 12.41 8.63
CA ASP A 336 15.37 11.34 9.29
C ASP A 336 14.67 10.95 10.61
N LEU A 337 14.30 9.68 10.77
CA LEU A 337 13.58 9.18 11.95
C LEU A 337 14.49 8.99 13.18
N ASN A 338 15.81 8.95 12.99
CA ASN A 338 16.81 8.89 14.06
C ASN A 338 17.21 10.29 14.53
N ASP A 339 17.15 11.30 13.66
CA ASP A 339 17.27 12.71 14.00
C ASP A 339 16.17 13.54 13.33
N PRO A 340 15.00 13.73 13.98
CA PRO A 340 13.86 14.41 13.37
C PRO A 340 14.09 15.92 13.16
N THR A 341 15.25 16.46 13.57
CA THR A 341 15.66 17.83 13.23
C THR A 341 16.28 17.92 11.84
N CYS A 342 16.82 16.81 11.31
CA CYS A 342 17.22 16.68 9.93
C CYS A 342 15.97 16.51 9.06
N THR A 343 15.54 17.61 8.45
CA THR A 343 14.48 17.63 7.44
C THR A 343 15.03 18.21 6.14
N SER A 344 14.61 17.71 4.99
CA SER A 344 15.05 18.22 3.68
C SER A 344 14.36 19.51 3.29
N ASP A 345 14.90 20.22 2.30
CA ASP A 345 14.11 21.21 1.55
C ASP A 345 12.91 20.55 0.88
N GLN A 346 11.86 21.34 0.65
CA GLN A 346 10.66 20.86 -0.06
C GLN A 346 10.95 20.73 -1.55
N LEU A 347 10.92 19.50 -2.05
CA LEU A 347 11.00 19.20 -3.49
C LEU A 347 9.61 19.40 -4.11
N SER A 348 9.49 20.29 -5.10
CA SER A 348 8.21 20.51 -5.80
C SER A 348 7.91 19.34 -6.74
N LEU A 349 6.70 18.77 -6.67
CA LEU A 349 6.32 17.62 -7.50
C LEU A 349 5.50 18.08 -8.70
N THR A 350 5.91 17.67 -9.90
CA THR A 350 5.27 18.06 -11.15
C THR A 350 5.14 16.87 -12.09
N GLY A 351 4.13 16.87 -12.96
CA GLY A 351 3.98 15.84 -13.99
C GLY A 351 3.50 14.47 -13.50
N PHE A 352 3.46 14.19 -12.19
CA PHE A 352 2.99 12.91 -11.62
C PHE A 352 1.56 12.51 -12.03
N ASN A 353 0.77 13.44 -12.58
CA ASN A 353 -0.58 13.22 -13.11
C ASN A 353 -0.66 13.04 -14.64
N GLN A 354 0.48 12.97 -15.32
CA GLN A 354 0.57 12.85 -16.78
C GLN A 354 0.79 11.38 -17.17
N LEU A 355 -0.07 10.85 -18.03
CA LEU A 355 0.15 9.53 -18.63
C LEU A 355 1.28 9.62 -19.67
N LEU A 356 2.38 8.89 -19.44
CA LEU A 356 3.54 8.88 -20.34
C LEU A 356 3.21 8.37 -21.74
N THR A 357 2.15 7.57 -21.88
CA THR A 357 1.66 7.07 -23.17
C THR A 357 0.80 8.08 -23.95
N ALA A 358 0.24 9.10 -23.29
CA ALA A 358 -0.72 10.04 -23.89
C ALA A 358 -0.26 11.52 -23.89
N ARG A 359 0.82 11.85 -23.15
CA ARG A 359 1.37 13.22 -22.99
C ARG A 359 0.32 14.29 -22.71
N LYS A 360 -0.74 13.92 -21.99
CA LYS A 360 -1.79 14.83 -21.53
C LYS A 360 -2.01 14.56 -20.05
N PRO A 361 -2.16 15.61 -19.22
CA PRO A 361 -2.64 15.44 -17.86
C PRO A 361 -3.95 14.64 -17.89
N LYS A 362 -4.16 13.81 -16.87
CA LYS A 362 -5.50 13.26 -16.65
C LYS A 362 -6.51 14.42 -16.58
N PRO A 363 -7.72 14.24 -17.12
CA PRO A 363 -8.74 15.29 -17.15
C PRO A 363 -9.14 15.77 -15.75
N GLU A 364 -8.80 15.02 -14.70
CA GLU A 364 -8.99 15.42 -13.31
C GLU A 364 -7.65 15.89 -12.69
N PRO A 365 -7.55 17.18 -12.29
CA PRO A 365 -6.30 17.74 -11.76
C PRO A 365 -5.98 17.36 -10.31
N SER A 366 -6.83 16.59 -9.62
CA SER A 366 -6.71 16.32 -8.19
C SER A 366 -6.39 14.86 -7.88
N ILE A 367 -5.37 14.31 -8.55
CA ILE A 367 -4.76 13.04 -8.13
C ILE A 367 -4.12 13.24 -6.75
N ILE A 368 -4.23 12.24 -5.89
CA ILE A 368 -3.68 12.23 -4.53
C ILE A 368 -2.53 11.21 -4.49
N ILE A 369 -1.34 11.63 -4.07
CA ILE A 369 -0.23 10.70 -3.83
C ILE A 369 -0.45 9.99 -2.48
N GLU A 370 -0.56 8.67 -2.52
CA GLU A 370 -0.83 7.84 -1.34
C GLU A 370 0.44 7.28 -0.72
N THR A 371 1.45 7.02 -1.54
CA THR A 371 2.75 6.54 -1.09
C THR A 371 3.82 6.98 -2.08
N ILE A 372 4.99 7.38 -1.58
CA ILE A 372 6.17 7.73 -2.37
C ILE A 372 7.43 7.32 -1.61
N LEU A 373 8.37 6.69 -2.30
CA LEU A 373 9.66 6.30 -1.75
C LEU A 373 10.73 6.32 -2.84
N PRO A 374 12.02 6.43 -2.47
CA PRO A 374 13.08 6.42 -3.47
C PRO A 374 13.25 5.02 -4.06
N ILE A 375 13.68 4.93 -5.31
CA ILE A 375 13.99 3.66 -5.96
C ILE A 375 15.22 3.04 -5.30
N ASP A 376 16.31 3.82 -5.18
CA ASP A 376 17.48 3.46 -4.36
C ASP A 376 17.16 3.75 -2.88
N PRO A 377 17.17 2.75 -1.98
CA PRO A 377 16.92 2.95 -0.55
C PRO A 377 17.91 3.90 0.13
N ASN A 378 19.07 4.16 -0.47
CA ASN A 378 20.07 5.08 0.07
C ASN A 378 19.95 6.51 -0.49
N TYR A 379 19.03 6.76 -1.43
CA TYR A 379 18.83 8.10 -1.95
C TYR A 379 18.25 9.03 -0.89
N SER A 380 18.82 10.23 -0.80
CA SER A 380 18.45 11.26 0.17
C SER A 380 18.30 12.61 -0.50
N LEU A 381 17.27 13.34 -0.10
CA LEU A 381 17.14 14.78 -0.37
C LEU A 381 18.09 15.62 0.52
N GLY A 382 18.74 14.98 1.52
CA GLY A 382 19.66 15.61 2.46
C GLY A 382 18.95 16.43 3.54
N CYS A 383 19.68 16.77 4.61
CA CYS A 383 19.20 17.74 5.59
C CYS A 383 19.34 19.16 5.04
N LYS A 384 18.41 20.04 5.39
CA LYS A 384 18.58 21.48 5.22
C LYS A 384 19.89 21.95 5.88
N SER A 385 20.60 22.80 5.15
CA SER A 385 21.84 23.45 5.62
C SER A 385 21.59 24.62 6.55
#